data_AF-W1X797-F1
#
_entry.id   AF-W1X797-F1
#
_cell.length_a   1.000
_cell.length_b   1.000
_cell.length_c   1.000
_cell.angle_alpha   90.00
_cell.angle_beta   90.00
_cell.angle_gamma   90.00
#
_symmetry.space_group_name_H-M   'P 1'
#
loop_
_entity.id
_entity.type
_entity.pdbx_description
1 polymer ?
#
loop_
_entity_poly.entity_id
_entity_poly.type
_entity_poly.pdbx_seq_one_letter_code
_entity_poly.pdbx_strand_id
1 'polypeptide(L)' 'GITGADHFWFGHTPLRHRVDIGNLHYIDTGAVFGGELTLVQLQ' A
#
# COMPACT_ATOMS: atom_id res chain seq x y z
N GLY A 1 14.52 -0.60 -1.67
CA GLY A 1 13.59 0.09 -2.59
C GLY A 1 13.87 -0.31 -4.02
N ILE A 2 13.01 0.08 -4.95
CA ILE A 2 13.18 -0.15 -6.39
C ILE A 2 13.65 1.16 -7.04
N THR A 3 14.64 1.11 -7.91
CA THR A 3 15.11 2.30 -8.65
C THR A 3 14.20 2.63 -9.83
N GLY A 4 14.18 3.89 -10.26
CA GLY A 4 13.44 4.32 -11.47
C GLY A 4 12.10 5.00 -11.19
N ALA A 5 11.68 5.08 -9.92
CA ALA A 5 10.59 5.94 -9.47
C ALA A 5 10.75 6.27 -7.98
N ASP A 6 10.14 7.39 -7.56
CA ASP A 6 10.17 7.84 -6.17
C ASP A 6 9.27 6.99 -5.27
N HIS A 7 8.20 6.41 -5.83
CA HIS A 7 7.21 5.63 -5.10
C HIS A 7 6.68 4.45 -5.94
N PHE A 8 6.53 3.29 -5.30
CA PHE A 8 5.85 2.13 -5.85
C PHE A 8 4.69 1.73 -4.95
N TRP A 9 3.48 1.68 -5.52
CA TRP A 9 2.25 1.37 -4.79
C TRP A 9 1.73 -0.01 -5.19
N PHE A 10 1.51 -0.86 -4.19
CA PHE A 10 1.09 -2.24 -4.36
C PHE A 10 -0.23 -2.48 -3.65
N GLY A 11 -1.13 -3.19 -4.33
CA GLY A 11 -2.27 -3.87 -3.73
C GLY A 11 -2.11 -5.39 -3.83
N HIS A 12 -3.19 -6.07 -4.22
CA HIS A 12 -3.27 -7.50 -4.55
C HIS A 12 -3.09 -8.49 -3.39
N THR A 13 -2.16 -8.25 -2.46
CA THR A 13 -1.97 -9.08 -1.27
C THR A 13 -2.53 -8.38 -0.04
N PRO A 14 -3.67 -8.84 0.52
CA PRO A 14 -4.24 -8.22 1.71
C PRO A 14 -3.32 -8.30 2.93
N LEU A 15 -3.14 -7.17 3.61
CA LEU A 15 -2.40 -7.01 4.85
C LEU A 15 -3.31 -6.51 5.97
N ARG A 16 -2.92 -6.72 7.24
CA ARG A 16 -3.69 -6.22 8.40
C ARG A 16 -3.67 -4.71 8.53
N HIS A 17 -2.61 -4.06 8.06
CA HIS A 17 -2.41 -2.62 8.06
C HIS A 17 -1.48 -2.26 6.90
N ARG A 18 -1.50 -0.98 6.49
CA ARG A 18 -0.56 -0.44 5.50
C ARG A 18 0.88 -0.74 5.94
N VAL A 19 1.71 -1.12 4.98
CA VAL A 19 3.14 -1.34 5.21
C VAL A 19 3.97 -0.46 4.27
N ASP A 20 4.90 0.27 4.84
CA ASP A 20 5.86 1.12 4.12
C ASP A 20 7.28 0.60 4.34
N ILE A 21 8.01 0.32 3.25
CA ILE A 21 9.39 -0.15 3.30
C ILE A 21 10.22 0.59 2.24
N GLY A 22 10.92 1.64 2.66
CA GLY A 22 11.60 2.53 1.72
C GLY A 22 10.59 3.21 0.79
N ASN A 23 10.75 3.06 -0.52
CA ASN A 23 9.82 3.58 -1.53
C ASN A 23 8.72 2.59 -1.95
N LEU A 24 8.46 1.56 -1.15
CA LEU A 24 7.43 0.55 -1.40
C LEU A 24 6.27 0.77 -0.44
N HIS A 25 5.06 0.91 -0.98
CA HIS A 25 3.83 1.16 -0.23
C HIS A 25 2.80 0.06 -0.52
N TYR A 26 2.49 -0.76 0.49
CA TYR A 26 1.47 -1.80 0.39
C TYR A 26 0.17 -1.30 1.02
N ILE A 27 -0.87 -1.11 0.20
CA ILE A 27 -2.12 -0.44 0.60
C ILE A 27 -3.36 -1.34 0.54
N ASP A 28 -3.22 -2.61 0.13
CA ASP A 28 -4.33 -3.55 0.24
C ASP A 28 -4.51 -3.98 1.70
N THR A 29 -5.43 -3.31 2.38
CA THR A 29 -5.83 -3.62 3.76
C THR A 29 -7.08 -4.50 3.81
N GLY A 30 -7.46 -5.14 2.69
CA GLY A 30 -8.53 -6.13 2.68
C GLY A 30 -9.94 -5.57 2.96
N ALA A 31 -10.29 -4.43 2.35
CA ALA A 31 -11.58 -3.76 2.58
C ALA A 31 -12.81 -4.69 2.47
N VAL A 32 -12.82 -5.59 1.47
CA VAL A 32 -13.93 -6.55 1.27
C VAL A 32 -13.96 -7.68 2.31
N PHE A 33 -12.86 -7.90 3.02
CA PHE A 33 -12.73 -8.92 4.07
C PHE A 33 -13.00 -8.36 5.48
N GLY A 34 -13.54 -7.14 5.58
CA GLY A 34 -13.78 -6.45 6.86
C GLY A 34 -12.57 -5.66 7.38
N GLY A 35 -11.52 -5.52 6.57
CA GLY A 35 -10.44 -4.57 6.82
C GLY A 35 -10.79 -3.16 6.36
N GLU A 36 -9.83 -2.25 6.47
CA GLU A 36 -10.05 -0.84 6.11
C GLU A 36 -9.92 -0.62 4.60
N LEU A 37 -10.63 0.37 4.06
CA LEU A 37 -10.32 0.91 2.73
C LEU A 37 -9.21 1.96 2.89
N THR A 38 -7.98 1.61 2.49
CA THR A 38 -6.86 2.54 2.55
C THR A 38 -6.96 3.58 1.44
N LEU A 39 -7.05 4.86 1.82
CA LEU A 39 -6.91 6.02 0.94
C LEU A 39 -5.64 6.78 1.30
N VAL A 40 -4.85 7.13 0.30
CA VAL A 40 -3.65 7.97 0.46
C VAL A 40 -3.78 9.15 -0.48
N GLN A 41 -3.70 10.36 0.08
CA GLN A 41 -3.55 11.57 -0.71
C GLN A 41 -2.08 11.73 -1.12
N LEU A 42 -1.86 11.87 -2.43
CA LEU A 42 -0.57 12.23 -3.00
C LEU A 42 -0.48 13.75 -3.19
N GLN A 43 0.74 14.27 -3.40
CA GLN A 43 0.98 15.69 -3.65
C GLN A 43 0.51 16.11 -5.05
#